data_AF-A0A0J1DCS0-F1
#
_entry.id   AF-A0A0J1DCS0-F1
#
_cell.length_a   1.000
_cell.length_b   1.000
_cell.length_c   1.000
_cell.angle_alpha   90.00
_cell.angle_beta   90.00
_cell.angle_gamma   90.00
#
_symmetry.space_group_name_H-M   'P 1'
#
loop_
_entity.id
_entity.type
_entity.pdbx_description
1 polymer ?
#
loop_
_entity_poly.entity_id
_entity_poly.type
_entity_poly.pdbx_seq_one_letter_code
_entity_poly.pdbx_strand_id
1 'polypeptide(L)' 'MGKFIYTACQHGGDTSDVYKWMADDLGVALPSGGDRLPERELLYTAFLAKHDSDDEFQANHERFVHALKCRKA' A
#
# COMPACT_ATOMS: atom_id res chain seq x y z
N MET A 1 4.89 5.08 -5.51
CA MET A 1 3.79 5.46 -4.59
C MET A 1 2.53 6.01 -5.23
N GLY A 2 2.60 7.08 -6.03
CA GLY A 2 1.40 7.70 -6.62
C GLY A 2 0.47 6.73 -7.36
N LYS A 3 1.02 5.70 -8.03
CA LYS A 3 0.23 4.67 -8.73
C LYS A 3 -0.69 3.87 -7.81
N PHE A 4 -0.25 3.52 -6.60
CA PHE A 4 -1.07 2.80 -5.62
C PHE A 4 -2.24 3.66 -5.15
N ILE A 5 -1.96 4.91 -4.77
CA ILE A 5 -2.98 5.87 -4.32
C ILE A 5 -4.00 6.13 -5.44
N TYR A 6 -3.53 6.37 -6.66
CA TYR A 6 -4.40 6.58 -7.82
C TYR A 6 -5.31 5.38 -8.09
N THR A 7 -4.75 4.16 -8.11
CA THR A 7 -5.53 2.93 -8.28
C THR A 7 -6.54 2.73 -7.15
N ALA A 8 -6.17 2.98 -5.90
CA ALA A 8 -7.08 2.88 -4.76
C ALA A 8 -8.31 3.78 -4.99
N CYS A 9 -8.09 5.06 -5.30
CA CYS A 9 -9.17 6.00 -5.58
C CYS A 9 -10.05 5.57 -6.77
N GLN A 10 -9.46 5.09 -7.87
CA GLN A 10 -10.20 4.58 -9.03
C GLN A 10 -11.09 3.38 -8.68
N HIS A 11 -10.63 2.55 -7.73
CA HIS A 11 -11.37 1.41 -7.23
C HIS A 11 -12.13 1.71 -5.94
N GLY A 12 -12.45 2.97 -5.63
CA GLY A 12 -13.31 3.36 -4.51
C GLY A 12 -12.70 3.10 -3.12
N GLY A 13 -11.40 2.83 -3.05
CA GLY A 13 -10.62 2.85 -1.83
C GLY A 13 -9.96 4.22 -1.60
N ASP A 14 -9.15 4.30 -0.55
CA ASP A 14 -8.47 5.53 -0.15
C ASP A 14 -6.97 5.30 0.16
N THR A 15 -6.30 6.34 0.65
CA THR A 15 -4.90 6.23 1.11
C THR A 15 -4.74 5.27 2.29
N SER A 16 -5.77 5.09 3.12
CA SER A 16 -5.79 4.13 4.23
C SER A 16 -5.72 2.69 3.73
N ASP A 17 -6.37 2.37 2.61
CA ASP A 17 -6.26 1.05 1.99
C ASP A 17 -4.85 0.76 1.47
N VAL A 18 -4.15 1.78 0.96
CA VAL A 18 -2.73 1.66 0.58
C VAL A 18 -1.87 1.40 1.82
N TYR A 19 -2.08 2.13 2.91
CA TYR A 19 -1.31 1.91 4.14
C TYR A 19 -1.57 0.52 4.75
N LYS A 20 -2.82 0.06 4.75
CA LYS A 20 -3.17 -1.30 5.20
C LYS A 20 -2.48 -2.35 4.34
N TRP A 21 -2.53 -2.21 3.02
CA TRP A 21 -1.83 -3.12 2.10
C TRP A 21 -0.33 -3.19 2.38
N MET A 22 0.30 -2.04 2.65
CA MET A 22 1.73 -1.99 2.97
C MET A 22 2.05 -2.64 4.30
N ALA A 23 1.24 -2.37 5.32
CA ALA A 23 1.40 -2.99 6.62
C ALA A 23 1.27 -4.52 6.52
N ASP A 24 0.25 -5.00 5.80
CA ASP A 24 0.02 -6.43 5.55
C ASP A 24 1.18 -7.07 4.78
N ASP A 25 1.66 -6.41 3.70
CA ASP A 25 2.78 -6.92 2.91
C ASP A 25 4.09 -6.95 3.73
N LEU A 26 4.34 -5.95 4.57
CA LEU A 26 5.49 -5.90 5.46
C LEU A 26 5.34 -6.80 6.70
N GLY A 27 4.15 -7.35 6.95
CA GLY A 27 3.86 -8.14 8.15
C GLY A 27 3.90 -7.32 9.45
N VAL A 28 3.64 -6.02 9.37
CA VAL A 28 3.65 -5.10 10.52
C VAL A 28 2.25 -4.63 10.85
N ALA A 29 2.01 -4.27 12.12
CA ALA A 29 0.75 -3.64 12.49
C ALA A 29 0.67 -2.23 11.91
N LEU A 30 -0.49 -1.86 11.36
CA LEU A 30 -0.74 -0.48 10.96
C LEU A 30 -0.61 0.42 12.20
N PRO A 31 0.19 1.51 12.17
CA PRO A 31 0.31 2.41 13.30
C PRO A 31 -1.05 2.96 13.70
N SER A 32 -1.41 2.79 14.98
CA SER A 32 -2.74 3.12 15.53
C SER A 32 -3.06 4.62 15.60
N GLY A 33 -2.23 5.48 15.03
CA GLY A 33 -2.34 6.94 15.09
C GLY A 33 -2.65 7.56 13.74
N GLY A 34 -3.83 8.17 13.62
CA GLY A 34 -4.35 8.76 12.37
C GLY A 34 -3.49 9.84 11.72
N ASP A 35 -2.47 10.40 12.39
CA ASP A 35 -1.76 11.60 11.92
C ASP A 35 -0.26 11.67 12.22
N ARG A 36 0.40 10.55 12.54
CA ARG A 36 1.86 10.58 12.67
C ARG A 36 2.48 10.38 11.29
N LEU A 37 2.63 11.48 10.55
CA LEU A 37 3.42 11.56 9.31
C LEU A 37 4.75 10.75 9.38
N PRO A 38 5.52 10.76 10.50
CA PRO A 38 6.75 9.97 10.59
C PRO A 38 6.53 8.45 10.48
N GLU A 39 5.42 7.93 11.00
CA GLU A 39 5.11 6.49 10.99
C GLU A 39 4.71 6.03 9.57
N ARG A 40 4.07 6.92 8.80
CA ARG A 40 3.74 6.68 7.38
C ARG A 40 4.98 6.74 6.48
N GLU A 41 5.89 7.66 6.75
CA GLU A 41 7.16 7.74 6.02
C GLU A 41 8.00 6.47 6.25
N LEU A 42 8.09 5.99 7.49
CA LEU A 42 8.77 4.73 7.80
C LEU A 42 8.15 3.53 7.07
N LEU A 43 6.82 3.47 6.99
CA LEU A 43 6.09 2.47 6.21
C LEU A 43 6.46 2.54 4.72
N TYR A 44 6.50 3.73 4.13
CA TYR A 44 6.91 3.90 2.74
C TYR A 44 8.36 3.48 2.51
N THR A 45 9.28 3.90 3.38
CA THR A 45 10.70 3.56 3.26
C THR A 45 10.91 2.05 3.37
N ALA A 46 10.30 1.40 4.35
CA ALA A 46 10.40 -0.06 4.52
C ALA A 46 9.79 -0.81 3.33
N PHE A 47 8.66 -0.34 2.81
CA PHE A 47 7.99 -0.94 1.66
C PHE A 47 8.83 -0.83 0.39
N LEU A 48 9.40 0.35 0.12
CA LEU A 48 10.30 0.55 -1.03
C LEU A 48 11.58 -0.27 -0.89
N ALA A 49 12.15 -0.38 0.31
CA ALA A 49 13.33 -1.19 0.56
C ALA A 49 13.08 -2.71 0.35
N LYS A 50 11.85 -3.18 0.59
CA LYS A 50 11.47 -4.58 0.32
C LYS A 50 11.29 -4.86 -1.18
N HIS A 51 10.81 -3.88 -1.94
CA HIS A 51 10.54 -3.98 -3.37
C HIS A 51 11.49 -3.04 -4.14
N ASP A 52 12.79 -3.32 -4.07
CA ASP A 52 13.85 -2.48 -4.65
C ASP A 52 13.94 -2.62 -6.18
N SER A 53 13.36 -3.68 -6.75
CA SER A 53 13.26 -3.84 -8.20
C SER A 53 11.91 -3.36 -8.75
N ASP A 54 11.96 -2.73 -9.93
CA ASP A 54 10.75 -2.27 -10.64
C ASP A 54 9.78 -3.43 -10.93
N ASP A 55 10.29 -4.61 -11.22
CA ASP A 55 9.49 -5.82 -11.50
C ASP A 55 8.74 -6.30 -10.24
N GLU A 56 9.41 -6.37 -9.09
CA GLU A 56 8.76 -6.74 -7.83
C GLU A 56 7.73 -5.69 -7.40
N PHE A 57 8.07 -4.41 -7.56
CA PHE A 57 7.17 -3.30 -7.26
C PHE A 57 5.92 -3.34 -8.16
N GLN A 58 6.09 -3.65 -9.45
CA GLN A 58 5.00 -3.78 -10.41
C GLN A 58 4.14 -5.02 -10.13
N ALA A 59 4.74 -6.18 -9.86
CA ALA A 59 4.00 -7.39 -9.50
C ALA A 59 3.22 -7.21 -8.18
N ASN A 60 3.76 -6.45 -7.22
CA ASN A 60 3.04 -6.12 -6.01
C ASN A 60 1.88 -5.15 -6.26
N HIS A 61 2.04 -4.17 -7.16
CA HIS A 61 0.96 -3.28 -7.57
C HIS A 61 -0.21 -4.06 -8.22
N GLU A 62 0.08 -5.08 -9.03
CA GLU A 62 -0.94 -5.92 -9.64
C GLU A 62 -1.72 -6.75 -8.60
N ARG A 63 -1.03 -7.31 -7.60
CA ARG A 63 -1.68 -7.99 -6.47
C ARG A 63 -2.59 -7.06 -5.68
N PHE A 64 -2.16 -5.82 -5.46
CA PHE A 64 -2.97 -4.79 -4.81
C PHE A 64 -4.25 -4.47 -5.62
N VAL A 65 -4.10 -4.27 -6.94
CA VAL A 65 -5.25 -4.03 -7.84
C VAL A 65 -6.24 -5.20 -7.78
N HIS A 66 -5.73 -6.44 -7.81
CA HIS A 66 -6.57 -7.63 -7.72
C HIS A 66 -7.34 -7.68 -6.39
N ALA A 67 -6.67 -7.44 -5.26
CA ALA A 67 -7.30 -7.42 -3.95
C ALA A 67 -8.41 -6.35 -3.86
N LEU A 68 -8.20 -5.16 -4.41
CA LEU A 68 -9.21 -4.11 -4.46
C LEU A 68 -10.43 -4.52 -5.30
N LYS A 69 -10.21 -5.19 -6.44
CA LYS A 69 -11.30 -5.69 -7.30
C LYS A 69 -12.10 -6.79 -6.61
N CYS A 70 -11.44 -7.71 -5.91
CA CYS A 70 -12.12 -8.78 -5.18
C CYS A 70 -12.95 -8.28 -4.00
N ARG A 71 -12.58 -7.17 -3.34
CA ARG A 71 -13.39 -6.55 -2.28
C ARG A 71 -14.74 -6.02 -2.81
N LYS A 72 -14.84 -5.73 -4.11
CA LYS A 72 -16.04 -5.20 -4.76
C LYS A 72 -16.98 -6.29 -5.32
N ALA A 73 -16.55 -7.55 -5.33
CA ALA A 73 -17.36 -8.69 -5.78
C ALA A 73 -18.17 -9.27 -4.60
#